data_AF-A0A973GTH8-F1
#
_entry.id   AF-A0A973GTH8-F1
#
_cell.length_a   1.000
_cell.length_b   1.000
_cell.length_c   1.000
_cell.angle_alpha   90.00
_cell.angle_beta   90.00
_cell.angle_gamma   90.00
#
_symmetry.space_group_name_H-M   'P 1'
#
loop_
_entity.id
_entity.type
_entity.pdbx_description
1 polymer ?
#
loop_
_entity_poly.entity_id
_entity_poly.type
_entity_poly.pdbx_seq_one_letter_code
_entity_poly.pdbx_strand_id
1 'polypeptide(L)'
;QAKALLVYRRYVDHFPHPVEANLETRNKIAESLKKNDRENYLAEIKQIIVIDAGAKAERTPRTRYLAGKGALVLAEETFGQFTGIKLVEPFKVNLDKKKGLMKVMTQQFSKLLDYEVGEITAAATFYLAEIYADFSKGLKESERPQDLTALELEEYELALEEQAFPFEEKAITTHKSNLELVSRGVYNEWVDKSLHKLAALLPARYDKPEEESPVIDSADHYRYAIERHEPAIQKAEEPMKDEKADAPKEPVKTGEQEPDRVPADAQEEVTMVKPGQDVKPHDLVKKAGEIDASSSPPAAASK
;
A
#
# COMPACT_ATOMS: atom_id res chain seq x y z
N GLN A 1 -16.16 -28.00 -25.01
CA GLN A 1 -15.79 -27.44 -23.70
C GLN A 1 -16.57 -28.10 -22.55
N ALA A 2 -17.90 -28.23 -22.61
CA ALA A 2 -18.70 -28.86 -21.54
C ALA A 2 -18.28 -30.30 -21.12
N LYS A 3 -17.89 -31.16 -22.08
CA LYS A 3 -17.41 -32.53 -21.78
C LYS A 3 -16.11 -32.55 -20.96
N ALA A 4 -15.18 -31.62 -21.21
CA ALA A 4 -13.92 -31.54 -20.48
C ALA A 4 -14.14 -31.08 -19.03
N LEU A 5 -15.04 -30.11 -18.82
CA LEU A 5 -15.43 -29.64 -17.49
C LEU A 5 -16.01 -30.77 -16.62
N LEU A 6 -16.88 -31.60 -17.20
CA LEU A 6 -17.48 -32.73 -16.50
C LEU A 6 -16.42 -33.76 -16.08
N VAL A 7 -15.45 -34.06 -16.95
CA VAL A 7 -14.33 -34.96 -16.64
C VAL A 7 -13.46 -34.39 -15.53
N TYR A 8 -13.13 -33.10 -15.59
CA TYR A 8 -12.31 -32.45 -14.54
C TYR A 8 -13.01 -32.42 -13.19
N ARG A 9 -14.31 -32.10 -13.14
CA ARG A 9 -15.10 -32.16 -11.89
C ARG A 9 -15.07 -33.56 -11.28
N ARG A 10 -15.35 -34.58 -12.10
CA ARG A 10 -15.27 -35.97 -11.64
C ARG A 10 -13.88 -36.33 -11.13
N TYR A 11 -12.82 -35.88 -11.81
CA TYR A 11 -11.44 -36.13 -11.41
C TYR A 11 -11.13 -35.52 -10.03
N VAL A 12 -11.43 -34.24 -9.82
CA VAL A 12 -11.10 -33.56 -8.55
C VAL A 12 -11.89 -34.10 -7.35
N ASP A 13 -13.06 -34.70 -7.60
CA ASP A 13 -13.88 -35.34 -6.57
C ASP A 13 -13.36 -36.74 -6.21
N HIS A 14 -12.86 -37.51 -7.19
CA HIS A 14 -12.39 -38.89 -6.96
C HIS A 14 -10.91 -38.96 -6.57
N PHE A 15 -10.11 -37.94 -6.91
CA PHE A 15 -8.67 -37.92 -6.68
C PHE A 15 -8.26 -36.66 -5.90
N PRO A 16 -8.49 -36.62 -4.57
CA PRO A 16 -8.06 -35.50 -3.72
C PRO A 16 -6.54 -35.36 -3.61
N HIS A 17 -5.79 -36.45 -3.82
CA HIS A 17 -4.33 -36.49 -3.76
C HIS A 17 -3.70 -36.91 -5.10
N PRO A 18 -2.50 -36.41 -5.42
CA PRO A 18 -1.74 -35.40 -4.68
C PRO A 18 -2.40 -34.02 -4.74
N VAL A 19 -2.35 -33.26 -3.64
CA VAL A 19 -3.07 -31.98 -3.51
C VAL A 19 -2.77 -31.02 -4.66
N GLU A 20 -1.51 -30.91 -5.08
CA GLU A 20 -1.13 -30.01 -6.18
C GLU A 20 -1.85 -30.33 -7.50
N ALA A 21 -1.94 -31.61 -7.89
CA ALA A 21 -2.63 -32.01 -9.11
C ALA A 21 -4.15 -31.76 -9.03
N ASN A 22 -4.74 -31.93 -7.84
CA ASN A 22 -6.12 -31.59 -7.58
C ASN A 22 -6.36 -30.09 -7.78
N LEU A 23 -5.55 -29.26 -7.13
CA LEU A 23 -5.66 -27.79 -7.21
C LEU A 23 -5.41 -27.24 -8.61
N GLU A 24 -4.45 -27.80 -9.35
CA GLU A 24 -4.23 -27.45 -10.76
C GLU A 24 -5.45 -27.73 -11.61
N THR A 25 -6.11 -28.86 -11.38
CA THR A 25 -7.32 -29.22 -12.12
C THR A 25 -8.49 -28.31 -11.71
N ARG A 26 -8.64 -27.99 -10.42
CA ARG A 26 -9.63 -27.00 -9.95
C ARG A 26 -9.38 -25.61 -10.54
N ASN A 27 -8.13 -25.19 -10.65
CA ASN A 27 -7.78 -23.92 -11.28
C ASN A 27 -8.16 -23.91 -12.77
N LYS A 28 -7.96 -25.01 -13.50
CA LYS A 28 -8.43 -25.15 -14.90
C LYS A 28 -9.96 -25.08 -15.00
N ILE A 29 -10.68 -25.72 -14.07
CA ILE A 29 -12.14 -25.62 -13.96
C ILE A 29 -12.52 -24.15 -13.74
N ALA A 30 -11.93 -23.47 -12.76
CA ALA A 30 -12.20 -22.08 -12.44
C ALA A 30 -11.96 -21.16 -13.66
N GLU A 31 -10.79 -21.23 -14.31
CA GLU A 31 -10.49 -20.40 -15.49
C GLU A 31 -11.48 -20.64 -16.65
N SER A 32 -12.02 -21.85 -16.80
CA SER A 32 -13.07 -22.13 -17.80
C SER A 32 -14.43 -21.50 -17.47
N LEU A 33 -14.71 -21.30 -16.18
CA LEU A 33 -15.97 -20.72 -15.66
C LEU A 33 -15.92 -19.19 -15.59
N LYS A 34 -14.73 -18.61 -15.42
CA LYS A 34 -14.47 -17.19 -15.12
C LYS A 34 -15.30 -16.18 -15.91
N LYS A 35 -15.56 -16.43 -17.20
CA LYS A 35 -16.28 -15.50 -18.10
C LYS A 35 -17.80 -15.69 -18.12
N ASN A 36 -18.28 -16.92 -17.90
CA ASN A 36 -19.67 -17.29 -18.19
C ASN A 36 -20.46 -17.67 -16.94
N ASP A 37 -19.78 -18.03 -15.86
CA ASP A 37 -20.39 -18.57 -14.64
C ASP A 37 -19.60 -18.11 -13.42
N ARG A 38 -19.91 -16.89 -12.98
CA ARG A 38 -19.22 -16.23 -11.87
C ARG A 38 -19.42 -16.98 -10.55
N GLU A 39 -20.61 -17.50 -10.31
CA GLU A 39 -20.94 -18.20 -9.07
C GLU A 39 -20.09 -19.46 -8.91
N ASN A 40 -20.06 -20.32 -9.93
CA ASN A 40 -19.24 -21.53 -9.88
C ASN A 40 -17.73 -21.25 -9.94
N TYR A 41 -17.31 -20.17 -10.63
CA TYR A 41 -15.92 -19.71 -10.57
C TYR A 41 -15.49 -19.40 -9.13
N LEU A 42 -16.28 -18.59 -8.41
CA LEU A 42 -15.98 -18.24 -7.02
C LEU A 42 -16.05 -19.47 -6.09
N ALA A 43 -16.96 -20.40 -6.35
CA ALA A 43 -17.04 -21.64 -5.60
C ALA A 43 -15.76 -22.48 -5.73
N GLU A 44 -15.23 -22.64 -6.95
CA GLU A 44 -13.98 -23.40 -7.17
C GLU A 44 -12.77 -22.74 -6.51
N ILE A 45 -12.67 -21.40 -6.59
CA ILE A 45 -11.57 -20.68 -5.93
C ILE A 45 -11.62 -20.84 -4.41
N LYS A 46 -12.82 -20.78 -3.82
CA LYS A 46 -13.00 -21.04 -2.38
C LYS A 46 -12.55 -22.46 -2.02
N GLN A 47 -12.84 -23.45 -2.87
CA GLN A 47 -12.34 -24.82 -2.66
C GLN A 47 -10.82 -24.89 -2.71
N ILE A 48 -10.17 -24.19 -3.66
CA ILE A 48 -8.70 -24.12 -3.75
C ILE A 48 -8.09 -23.59 -2.45
N ILE A 49 -8.65 -22.49 -1.91
CA ILE A 49 -8.19 -21.89 -0.65
C ILE A 49 -8.34 -22.85 0.53
N VAL A 50 -9.50 -23.51 0.65
CA VAL A 50 -9.78 -24.45 1.74
C VAL A 50 -8.85 -25.66 1.68
N ILE A 51 -8.62 -26.20 0.49
CA ILE A 51 -7.75 -27.36 0.29
C ILE A 51 -6.28 -27.00 0.60
N ASP A 52 -5.76 -25.86 0.12
CA ASP A 52 -4.38 -25.41 0.45
C ASP A 52 -4.19 -25.21 1.96
N ALA A 53 -5.17 -24.56 2.62
CA ALA A 53 -5.13 -24.36 4.07
C ALA A 53 -5.14 -25.69 4.85
N GLY A 54 -5.79 -26.73 4.30
CA GLY A 54 -5.84 -28.08 4.87
C GLY A 54 -4.68 -29.00 4.48
N ALA A 55 -3.84 -28.61 3.52
CA ALA A 55 -2.85 -29.49 2.88
C ALA A 55 -1.68 -29.90 3.80
N LYS A 56 -1.42 -29.15 4.89
CA LYS A 56 -0.32 -29.41 5.84
C LYS A 56 1.02 -29.66 5.13
N ALA A 57 1.54 -30.88 5.18
CA ALA A 57 2.81 -31.27 4.58
C ALA A 57 2.77 -31.40 3.04
N GLU A 58 1.58 -31.49 2.44
CA GLU A 58 1.40 -31.48 0.97
C GLU A 58 1.32 -30.06 0.40
N ARG A 59 1.41 -29.02 1.24
CA ARG A 59 1.45 -27.64 0.79
C ARG A 59 2.76 -27.38 0.05
N THR A 60 2.68 -26.93 -1.20
CA THR A 60 3.84 -26.62 -2.04
C THR A 60 3.84 -25.13 -2.40
N PRO A 61 4.94 -24.56 -2.92
CA PRO A 61 4.93 -23.20 -3.47
C PRO A 61 3.81 -23.00 -4.51
N ARG A 62 3.48 -24.04 -5.27
CA ARG A 62 2.45 -23.97 -6.30
C ARG A 62 1.03 -23.96 -5.72
N THR A 63 0.74 -24.79 -4.71
CA THR A 63 -0.57 -24.76 -4.04
C THR A 63 -0.80 -23.41 -3.37
N ARG A 64 0.24 -22.86 -2.71
CA ARG A 64 0.22 -21.51 -2.11
C ARG A 64 -0.07 -20.42 -3.14
N TYR A 65 0.57 -20.50 -4.30
CA TYR A 65 0.32 -19.57 -5.40
C TYR A 65 -1.15 -19.60 -5.85
N LEU A 66 -1.70 -20.79 -6.10
CA LEU A 66 -3.09 -20.94 -6.55
C LEU A 66 -4.10 -20.44 -5.52
N ALA A 67 -3.88 -20.78 -4.25
CA ALA A 67 -4.73 -20.33 -3.15
C ALA A 67 -4.59 -18.82 -2.89
N GLY A 68 -3.38 -18.28 -2.93
CA GLY A 68 -3.10 -16.85 -2.77
C GLY A 68 -3.75 -16.01 -3.87
N LYS A 69 -3.61 -16.42 -5.15
CA LYS A 69 -4.32 -15.80 -6.27
C LYS A 69 -5.83 -15.85 -6.07
N GLY A 70 -6.33 -16.97 -5.59
CA GLY A 70 -7.74 -17.14 -5.28
C GLY A 70 -8.24 -16.21 -4.17
N ALA A 71 -7.50 -16.13 -3.08
CA ALA A 71 -7.83 -15.30 -1.92
C ALA A 71 -7.77 -13.81 -2.28
N LEU A 72 -6.81 -13.40 -3.14
CA LEU A 72 -6.75 -12.05 -3.68
C LEU A 72 -8.03 -11.70 -4.45
N VAL A 73 -8.50 -12.57 -5.36
CA VAL A 73 -9.75 -12.34 -6.10
C VAL A 73 -10.95 -12.13 -5.17
N LEU A 74 -11.03 -12.86 -4.05
CA LEU A 74 -12.10 -12.69 -3.07
C LEU A 74 -11.96 -11.38 -2.28
N ALA A 75 -10.74 -10.97 -1.92
CA ALA A 75 -10.46 -9.72 -1.22
C ALA A 75 -10.78 -8.49 -2.11
N GLU A 76 -10.54 -8.59 -3.42
CA GLU A 76 -10.90 -7.54 -4.38
C GLU A 76 -12.42 -7.32 -4.46
N GLU A 77 -13.24 -8.37 -4.36
CA GLU A 77 -14.70 -8.22 -4.34
C GLU A 77 -15.19 -7.40 -3.14
N THR A 78 -14.56 -7.59 -1.98
CA THR A 78 -14.92 -6.87 -0.76
C THR A 78 -14.34 -5.45 -0.74
N PHE A 79 -13.19 -5.23 -1.40
CA PHE A 79 -12.62 -3.89 -1.57
C PHE A 79 -13.58 -2.94 -2.31
N GLY A 80 -14.28 -3.44 -3.35
CA GLY A 80 -15.30 -2.65 -4.05
C GLY A 80 -16.42 -2.16 -3.13
N GLN A 81 -16.86 -2.99 -2.18
CA GLN A 81 -17.89 -2.60 -1.19
C GLN A 81 -17.40 -1.48 -0.27
N PHE A 82 -16.12 -1.51 0.12
CA PHE A 82 -15.50 -0.47 0.95
C PHE A 82 -15.45 0.88 0.22
N THR A 83 -14.93 0.92 -1.01
CA THR A 83 -14.83 2.15 -1.81
C THR A 83 -16.20 2.74 -2.20
N GLY A 84 -17.25 1.89 -2.21
CA GLY A 84 -18.62 2.29 -2.48
C GLY A 84 -19.27 3.12 -1.36
N ILE A 85 -18.75 3.04 -0.12
CA ILE A 85 -19.27 3.85 0.98
C ILE A 85 -18.76 5.28 0.87
N LYS A 86 -19.68 6.21 0.61
CA LYS A 86 -19.44 7.66 0.59
C LYS A 86 -19.74 8.26 1.97
N LEU A 87 -18.92 9.23 2.40
CA LEU A 87 -19.09 9.94 3.67
C LEU A 87 -20.04 11.14 3.50
N VAL A 88 -21.30 10.82 3.18
CA VAL A 88 -22.43 11.76 3.03
C VAL A 88 -23.45 11.54 4.14
N GLU A 89 -24.51 12.35 4.21
CA GLU A 89 -25.62 12.14 5.14
C GLU A 89 -26.27 10.74 5.00
N PRO A 90 -26.57 10.05 6.13
CA PRO A 90 -26.21 10.37 7.51
C PRO A 90 -24.71 10.08 7.81
N PHE A 91 -23.90 11.15 7.95
CA PHE A 91 -22.43 11.08 7.96
C PHE A 91 -21.88 10.09 8.98
N LYS A 92 -22.34 10.18 10.23
CA LYS A 92 -21.87 9.32 11.32
C LYS A 92 -22.09 7.84 11.05
N VAL A 93 -23.26 7.48 10.50
CA VAL A 93 -23.59 6.09 10.16
C VAL A 93 -22.68 5.57 9.04
N ASN A 94 -22.43 6.41 8.03
CA ASN A 94 -21.55 6.06 6.93
C ASN A 94 -20.08 5.98 7.36
N LEU A 95 -19.63 6.87 8.25
CA LEU A 95 -18.30 6.84 8.84
C LEU A 95 -18.08 5.56 9.66
N ASP A 96 -19.02 5.21 10.54
CA ASP A 96 -18.92 3.99 11.36
C ASP A 96 -18.87 2.73 10.49
N LYS A 97 -19.70 2.67 9.44
CA LYS A 97 -19.66 1.59 8.44
C LYS A 97 -18.32 1.52 7.71
N LYS A 98 -17.82 2.68 7.24
CA LYS A 98 -16.56 2.74 6.49
C LYS A 98 -15.36 2.36 7.36
N LYS A 99 -15.30 2.81 8.62
CA LYS A 99 -14.30 2.38 9.61
C LYS A 99 -14.35 0.88 9.87
N GLY A 100 -15.55 0.33 10.03
CA GLY A 100 -15.75 -1.12 10.21
C GLY A 100 -15.22 -1.93 9.02
N LEU A 101 -15.60 -1.53 7.81
CA LEU A 101 -15.09 -2.18 6.59
C LEU A 101 -13.59 -2.00 6.40
N MET A 102 -13.04 -0.82 6.69
CA MET A 102 -11.60 -0.58 6.65
C MET A 102 -10.85 -1.60 7.50
N LYS A 103 -11.27 -1.82 8.75
CA LYS A 103 -10.66 -2.82 9.64
C LYS A 103 -10.72 -4.23 9.06
N VAL A 104 -11.87 -4.63 8.51
CA VAL A 104 -12.03 -5.94 7.88
C VAL A 104 -11.11 -6.09 6.66
N MET A 105 -11.05 -5.06 5.80
CA MET A 105 -10.23 -5.09 4.58
C MET A 105 -8.74 -5.15 4.92
N THR A 106 -8.27 -4.30 5.84
CA THR A 106 -6.87 -4.33 6.30
C THR A 106 -6.51 -5.72 6.82
N GLN A 107 -7.38 -6.37 7.61
CA GLN A 107 -7.13 -7.73 8.07
C GLN A 107 -7.12 -8.77 6.94
N GLN A 108 -8.03 -8.65 5.97
CA GLN A 108 -8.10 -9.57 4.84
C GLN A 108 -6.87 -9.47 3.93
N PHE A 109 -6.46 -8.26 3.56
CA PHE A 109 -5.28 -8.06 2.74
C PHE A 109 -3.98 -8.40 3.48
N SER A 110 -3.87 -8.10 4.78
CA SER A 110 -2.71 -8.53 5.57
C SER A 110 -2.56 -10.05 5.64
N LYS A 111 -3.67 -10.81 5.70
CA LYS A 111 -3.62 -12.29 5.65
C LYS A 111 -3.10 -12.84 4.32
N LEU A 112 -3.16 -12.08 3.24
CA LEU A 112 -2.61 -12.53 1.95
C LEU A 112 -1.08 -12.66 1.99
N LEU A 113 -0.42 -11.96 2.92
CA LEU A 113 1.02 -12.05 3.12
C LEU A 113 1.46 -13.44 3.64
N ASP A 114 0.57 -14.15 4.33
CA ASP A 114 0.81 -15.51 4.86
C ASP A 114 0.99 -16.56 3.75
N TYR A 115 0.66 -16.23 2.49
CA TYR A 115 0.97 -17.08 1.34
C TYR A 115 2.45 -17.05 0.95
N GLU A 116 3.20 -16.01 1.33
CA GLU A 116 4.62 -15.83 1.02
C GLU A 116 4.93 -15.87 -0.49
N VAL A 117 4.00 -15.35 -1.30
CA VAL A 117 4.13 -15.29 -2.76
C VAL A 117 4.34 -13.84 -3.17
N GLY A 118 5.47 -13.53 -3.81
CA GLY A 118 5.84 -12.15 -4.16
C GLY A 118 4.76 -11.36 -4.92
N GLU A 119 4.09 -11.99 -5.89
CA GLU A 119 2.96 -11.38 -6.63
C GLU A 119 1.79 -11.00 -5.70
N ILE A 120 1.45 -11.89 -4.77
CA ILE A 120 0.35 -11.71 -3.82
C ILE A 120 0.72 -10.70 -2.74
N THR A 121 1.97 -10.73 -2.27
CA THR A 121 2.53 -9.72 -1.35
C THR A 121 2.47 -8.33 -1.96
N ALA A 122 2.85 -8.18 -3.22
CA ALA A 122 2.81 -6.90 -3.91
C ALA A 122 1.38 -6.37 -4.09
N ALA A 123 0.45 -7.26 -4.46
CA ALA A 123 -0.98 -6.93 -4.57
C ALA A 123 -1.57 -6.50 -3.22
N ALA A 124 -1.31 -7.29 -2.16
CA ALA A 124 -1.79 -7.00 -0.82
C ALA A 124 -1.28 -5.66 -0.30
N THR A 125 0.01 -5.39 -0.49
CA THR A 125 0.64 -4.12 -0.09
C THR A 125 0.03 -2.94 -0.84
N PHE A 126 -0.19 -3.08 -2.16
CA PHE A 126 -0.89 -2.07 -2.96
C PHE A 126 -2.30 -1.78 -2.42
N TYR A 127 -3.12 -2.80 -2.19
CA TYR A 127 -4.48 -2.60 -1.70
C TYR A 127 -4.53 -2.07 -0.27
N LEU A 128 -3.59 -2.43 0.60
CA LEU A 128 -3.45 -1.83 1.93
C LEU A 128 -3.23 -0.31 1.82
N ALA A 129 -2.37 0.13 0.91
CA ALA A 129 -2.15 1.54 0.64
C ALA A 129 -3.42 2.22 0.10
N GLU A 130 -4.12 1.59 -0.84
CA GLU A 130 -5.35 2.12 -1.42
C GLU A 130 -6.50 2.22 -0.40
N ILE A 131 -6.57 1.32 0.58
CA ILE A 131 -7.54 1.42 1.70
C ILE A 131 -7.31 2.71 2.49
N TYR A 132 -6.05 3.01 2.82
CA TYR A 132 -5.70 4.25 3.54
C TYR A 132 -5.96 5.49 2.66
N ALA A 133 -5.61 5.44 1.39
CA ALA A 133 -5.82 6.54 0.45
C ALA A 133 -7.31 6.86 0.25
N ASP A 134 -8.15 5.84 0.04
CA ASP A 134 -9.60 6.02 -0.13
C ASP A 134 -10.27 6.55 1.14
N PHE A 135 -9.80 6.13 2.32
CA PHE A 135 -10.31 6.66 3.58
C PHE A 135 -9.93 8.14 3.77
N SER A 136 -8.65 8.49 3.55
CA SER A 136 -8.16 9.88 3.59
C SER A 136 -8.95 10.77 2.62
N LYS A 137 -9.06 10.34 1.37
CA LYS A 137 -9.84 11.03 0.34
C LYS A 137 -11.31 11.18 0.75
N GLY A 138 -11.90 10.12 1.28
CA GLY A 138 -13.29 10.13 1.73
C GLY A 138 -13.56 11.17 2.83
N LEU A 139 -12.60 11.40 3.74
CA LEU A 139 -12.70 12.45 4.76
C LEU A 139 -12.62 13.84 4.12
N LYS A 140 -11.62 14.08 3.25
CA LYS A 140 -11.45 15.37 2.55
C LYS A 140 -12.63 15.74 1.66
N GLU A 141 -13.25 14.75 1.03
CA GLU A 141 -14.42 14.91 0.13
C GLU A 141 -15.77 14.74 0.83
N SER A 142 -15.80 14.61 2.16
CA SER A 142 -17.04 14.40 2.90
C SER A 142 -17.99 15.59 2.85
N GLU A 143 -19.28 15.37 3.13
CA GLU A 143 -20.28 16.43 3.09
C GLU A 143 -20.04 17.50 4.17
N ARG A 144 -20.17 18.78 3.79
CA ARG A 144 -20.03 19.92 4.71
C ARG A 144 -21.40 20.30 5.28
N PRO A 145 -21.51 20.58 6.60
CA PRO A 145 -22.74 21.12 7.17
C PRO A 145 -23.13 22.45 6.51
N GLN A 146 -24.43 22.63 6.22
CA GLN A 146 -24.93 23.80 5.47
C GLN A 146 -25.05 25.07 6.32
N ASP A 147 -25.04 24.94 7.65
CA ASP A 147 -25.28 26.04 8.60
C ASP A 147 -23.99 26.68 9.15
N LEU A 148 -22.87 26.58 8.43
CA LEU A 148 -21.59 27.15 8.85
C LEU A 148 -21.36 28.54 8.25
N THR A 149 -20.82 29.46 9.04
CA THR A 149 -20.25 30.71 8.53
C THR A 149 -18.97 30.41 7.73
N ALA A 150 -18.49 31.39 6.94
CA ALA A 150 -17.27 31.21 6.16
C ALA A 150 -16.04 30.84 7.02
N LEU A 151 -15.91 31.43 8.21
CA LEU A 151 -14.82 31.13 9.15
C LEU A 151 -14.96 29.71 9.73
N GLU A 152 -16.16 29.34 10.17
CA GLU A 152 -16.41 27.99 10.71
C GLU A 152 -16.24 26.90 9.65
N LEU A 153 -16.54 27.21 8.38
CA LEU A 153 -16.30 26.30 7.27
C LEU A 153 -14.80 26.07 7.05
N GLU A 154 -13.99 27.13 7.07
CA GLU A 154 -12.52 27.02 6.95
C GLU A 154 -11.92 26.21 8.10
N GLU A 155 -12.34 26.47 9.34
CA GLU A 155 -11.93 25.69 10.52
C GLU A 155 -12.33 24.22 10.40
N TYR A 156 -13.53 23.94 9.85
CA TYR A 156 -14.00 22.59 9.60
C TYR A 156 -13.18 21.87 8.53
N GLU A 157 -12.83 22.55 7.43
CA GLU A 157 -11.99 21.99 6.38
C GLU A 157 -10.57 21.67 6.88
N LEU A 158 -9.97 22.59 7.63
CA LEU A 158 -8.67 22.35 8.29
C LEU A 158 -8.73 21.13 9.21
N ALA A 159 -9.78 21.01 10.02
CA ALA A 159 -9.95 19.85 10.89
C ALA A 159 -10.08 18.53 10.09
N LEU A 160 -10.77 18.53 8.95
CA LEU A 160 -10.84 17.36 8.08
C LEU A 160 -9.49 17.00 7.48
N GLU A 161 -8.70 17.98 7.05
CA GLU A 161 -7.35 17.77 6.54
C GLU A 161 -6.42 17.16 7.60
N GLU A 162 -6.42 17.72 8.81
CA GLU A 162 -5.66 17.19 9.95
C GLU A 162 -6.03 15.73 10.25
N GLN A 163 -7.32 15.38 10.17
CA GLN A 163 -7.77 13.99 10.38
C GLN A 163 -7.44 13.07 9.19
N ALA A 164 -7.41 13.59 7.96
CA ALA A 164 -7.12 12.81 6.76
C ALA A 164 -5.61 12.56 6.55
N PHE A 165 -4.77 13.47 7.04
CA PHE A 165 -3.32 13.46 6.83
C PHE A 165 -2.62 12.17 7.32
N PRO A 166 -2.89 11.62 8.52
CA PRO A 166 -2.26 10.37 8.96
C PRO A 166 -2.54 9.18 8.04
N PHE A 167 -3.71 9.16 7.39
CA PHE A 167 -4.07 8.10 6.45
C PHE A 167 -3.37 8.29 5.09
N GLU A 168 -3.20 9.54 4.65
CA GLU A 168 -2.42 9.87 3.45
C GLU A 168 -0.95 9.45 3.62
N GLU A 169 -0.33 9.78 4.75
CA GLU A 169 1.05 9.37 5.05
C GLU A 169 1.20 7.84 5.13
N LYS A 170 0.22 7.14 5.70
CA LYS A 170 0.19 5.67 5.70
C LYS A 170 0.07 5.10 4.30
N ALA A 171 -0.77 5.69 3.44
CA ALA A 171 -0.91 5.27 2.05
C ALA A 171 0.42 5.43 1.30
N ILE A 172 1.05 6.60 1.41
CA ILE A 172 2.36 6.90 0.80
C ILE A 172 3.42 5.91 1.30
N THR A 173 3.52 5.71 2.60
CA THR A 173 4.52 4.80 3.20
C THR A 173 4.31 3.36 2.77
N THR A 174 3.05 2.92 2.66
CA THR A 174 2.73 1.56 2.22
C THR A 174 2.97 1.37 0.71
N HIS A 175 2.71 2.37 -0.13
CA HIS A 175 3.14 2.29 -1.53
C HIS A 175 4.66 2.24 -1.65
N LYS A 176 5.40 3.03 -0.86
CA LYS A 176 6.88 3.00 -0.83
C LYS A 176 7.42 1.62 -0.48
N SER A 177 6.86 0.97 0.54
CA SER A 177 7.28 -0.41 0.89
C SER A 177 6.97 -1.42 -0.22
N ASN A 178 5.93 -1.18 -1.03
CA ASN A 178 5.69 -2.01 -2.22
C ASN A 178 6.80 -1.85 -3.27
N LEU A 179 7.33 -0.64 -3.47
CA LEU A 179 8.46 -0.39 -4.38
C LEU A 179 9.76 -1.05 -3.88
N GLU A 180 9.94 -1.18 -2.56
CA GLU A 180 11.09 -1.87 -1.99
C GLU A 180 11.17 -3.35 -2.40
N LEU A 181 10.04 -3.97 -2.80
CA LEU A 181 10.02 -5.35 -3.32
C LEU A 181 10.85 -5.52 -4.60
N VAL A 182 11.07 -4.46 -5.38
CA VAL A 182 11.92 -4.49 -6.58
C VAL A 182 13.34 -4.91 -6.21
N SER A 183 13.87 -4.42 -5.09
CA SER A 183 15.21 -4.79 -4.61
C SER A 183 15.33 -6.28 -4.25
N ARG A 184 14.20 -6.94 -4.03
CA ARG A 184 14.09 -8.38 -3.73
C ARG A 184 13.75 -9.21 -4.97
N GLY A 185 13.81 -8.61 -6.16
CA GLY A 185 13.52 -9.30 -7.43
C GLY A 185 12.03 -9.47 -7.73
N VAL A 186 11.15 -8.76 -7.03
CA VAL A 186 9.70 -8.81 -7.26
C VAL A 186 9.28 -7.52 -7.96
N TYR A 187 9.07 -7.60 -9.27
CA TYR A 187 8.46 -6.54 -10.07
C TYR A 187 7.28 -7.12 -10.86
N ASN A 188 6.12 -6.49 -10.73
CA ASN A 188 4.87 -6.88 -11.36
C ASN A 188 3.92 -5.67 -11.45
N GLU A 189 2.72 -5.87 -11.99
CA GLU A 189 1.73 -4.81 -12.19
C GLU A 189 1.34 -4.06 -10.90
N TRP A 190 1.42 -4.68 -9.72
CA TRP A 190 1.02 -4.06 -8.46
C TRP A 190 2.08 -3.10 -7.93
N VAL A 191 3.35 -3.47 -8.11
CA VAL A 191 4.49 -2.57 -7.84
C VAL A 191 4.42 -1.36 -8.77
N ASP A 192 4.15 -1.61 -10.04
CA ASP A 192 3.99 -0.55 -11.04
C ASP A 192 2.81 0.38 -10.72
N LYS A 193 1.65 -0.16 -10.34
CA LYS A 193 0.51 0.64 -9.85
C LYS A 193 0.88 1.48 -8.61
N SER A 194 1.65 0.93 -7.66
CA SER A 194 2.15 1.72 -6.52
C SER A 194 3.06 2.88 -6.96
N LEU A 195 3.92 2.67 -7.96
CA LEU A 195 4.78 3.72 -8.49
C LEU A 195 3.95 4.85 -9.10
N HIS A 196 2.94 4.52 -9.91
CA HIS A 196 2.02 5.50 -10.48
C HIS A 196 1.29 6.32 -9.40
N LYS A 197 0.85 5.67 -8.30
CA LYS A 197 0.24 6.36 -7.16
C LYS A 197 1.21 7.32 -6.47
N LEU A 198 2.46 6.90 -6.29
CA LEU A 198 3.50 7.75 -5.72
C LEU A 198 3.89 8.91 -6.64
N ALA A 199 3.90 8.71 -7.96
CA ALA A 199 4.13 9.78 -8.92
C ALA A 199 3.04 10.86 -8.83
N ALA A 200 1.78 10.46 -8.66
CA ALA A 200 0.68 11.41 -8.46
C ALA A 200 0.76 12.16 -7.10
N LEU A 201 1.13 11.47 -6.02
CA LEU A 201 1.19 12.05 -4.67
C LEU A 201 2.46 12.86 -4.42
N LEU A 202 3.59 12.44 -4.99
CA LEU A 202 4.93 12.98 -4.76
C LEU A 202 5.70 13.12 -6.08
N PRO A 203 5.25 13.97 -7.01
CA PRO A 203 5.75 14.01 -8.39
C PRO A 203 7.24 14.35 -8.46
N ALA A 204 7.71 15.31 -7.67
CA ALA A 204 9.13 15.69 -7.65
C ALA A 204 10.10 14.52 -7.38
N ARG A 205 9.63 13.46 -6.72
CA ARG A 205 10.43 12.28 -6.40
C ARG A 205 10.22 11.13 -7.37
N TYR A 206 8.97 10.88 -7.78
CA TYR A 206 8.59 9.64 -8.47
C TYR A 206 8.09 9.85 -9.91
N ASP A 207 7.66 11.05 -10.29
CA ASP A 207 7.26 11.38 -11.66
C ASP A 207 8.49 11.75 -12.49
N LYS A 208 9.37 10.77 -12.67
CA LYS A 208 10.58 10.90 -13.49
C LYS A 208 10.42 10.04 -14.74
N PRO A 209 10.47 10.62 -15.95
CA PRO A 209 10.42 9.84 -17.16
C PRO A 209 11.64 8.93 -17.25
N GLU A 210 11.46 7.73 -17.78
CA GLU A 210 12.59 6.87 -18.14
C GLU A 210 13.35 7.53 -19.30
N GLU A 211 14.67 7.68 -19.14
CA GLU A 211 15.53 8.05 -20.26
C GLU A 211 15.85 6.77 -21.05
N GLU A 212 15.51 6.77 -22.34
CA GLU A 212 15.95 5.72 -23.25
C GLU A 212 17.48 5.81 -23.39
N SER A 213 18.21 4.94 -22.70
CA SER A 213 19.65 4.82 -22.93
C SER A 213 19.89 4.10 -24.27
N PRO A 214 20.94 4.47 -25.03
CA PRO A 214 21.34 3.70 -26.19
C PRO A 214 21.60 2.26 -25.79
N VAL A 215 21.14 1.32 -26.61
CA VAL A 215 21.36 -0.12 -26.41
C VAL A 215 22.84 -0.36 -26.16
N ILE A 216 23.17 -0.88 -24.97
CA ILE A 216 24.54 -1.20 -24.60
C ILE A 216 25.02 -2.34 -25.50
N ASP A 217 25.81 -2.01 -26.51
CA ASP A 217 26.39 -2.94 -27.48
C ASP A 217 27.67 -3.62 -26.94
N SER A 218 28.28 -3.05 -25.90
CA SER A 218 29.43 -3.60 -25.19
C SER A 218 29.45 -3.22 -23.69
N ALA A 219 29.76 -4.19 -22.83
CA ALA A 219 29.93 -3.98 -21.39
C ALA A 219 31.22 -3.21 -21.02
N ASP A 220 32.15 -3.03 -21.97
CA ASP A 220 33.47 -2.45 -21.70
C ASP A 220 33.45 -0.92 -21.61
N HIS A 221 32.40 -0.26 -22.10
CA HIS A 221 32.31 1.21 -22.20
C HIS A 221 30.97 1.73 -21.68
N TYR A 222 30.71 1.62 -20.37
CA TYR A 222 29.67 2.43 -19.75
C TYR A 222 30.16 3.11 -18.47
N ARG A 223 30.02 4.43 -18.43
CA ARG A 223 30.22 5.25 -17.24
C ARG A 223 28.95 6.07 -17.06
N TYR A 224 28.21 5.84 -15.99
CA TYR A 224 27.08 6.69 -15.65
C TYR A 224 27.60 8.10 -15.33
N ALA A 225 27.41 9.05 -16.24
CA ALA A 225 27.59 10.46 -15.97
C ALA A 225 26.22 11.02 -15.60
N ILE A 226 25.99 11.29 -14.31
CA ILE A 226 24.84 12.09 -13.89
C ILE A 226 25.20 13.53 -14.26
N GLU A 227 24.74 14.02 -15.42
CA GLU A 227 24.81 15.44 -15.74
C GLU A 227 23.90 16.21 -14.77
N ARG A 228 24.50 16.72 -13.69
CA ARG A 228 23.84 17.76 -12.90
C ARG A 228 23.81 19.01 -13.76
N HIS A 229 22.67 19.32 -14.36
CA HIS A 229 22.41 20.67 -14.85
C HIS A 229 22.41 21.60 -13.63
N GLU A 230 23.51 22.33 -13.44
CA GLU A 230 23.52 23.46 -12.51
C GLU A 230 22.54 24.52 -13.06
N PRO A 231 21.60 25.02 -12.23
CA PRO A 231 20.78 26.14 -12.64
C PRO A 231 21.70 27.32 -12.97
N ALA A 232 21.56 27.89 -14.17
CA ALA A 232 22.43 28.95 -14.67
C ALA A 232 22.44 30.15 -13.72
N ILE A 233 23.49 30.28 -12.91
CA ILE A 233 23.78 31.51 -12.17
C ILE A 233 24.28 32.52 -13.20
N GLN A 234 23.49 33.58 -13.42
CA GLN A 234 23.90 34.69 -14.28
C GLN A 234 25.18 35.31 -13.69
N LYS A 235 26.23 35.34 -14.52
CA LYS A 235 27.58 35.74 -14.15
C LYS A 235 27.61 37.23 -13.77
N ALA A 236 27.80 37.53 -12.49
CA ALA A 236 28.12 38.88 -12.02
C ALA A 236 29.54 39.26 -12.49
N GLU A 237 29.70 40.50 -12.97
CA GLU A 237 30.97 41.07 -13.43
C GLU A 237 32.01 41.14 -12.28
N GLU A 238 33.25 40.77 -12.59
CA GLU A 238 34.39 40.78 -11.66
C GLU A 238 34.84 42.21 -11.32
N PRO A 239 35.24 42.50 -10.06
CA PRO A 239 36.16 43.60 -9.79
C PRO A 239 37.62 43.13 -9.74
N MET A 240 38.48 44.00 -10.24
CA MET A 240 39.94 43.90 -10.33
C MET A 240 40.67 43.55 -9.01
N LYS A 241 41.82 42.89 -9.18
CA LYS A 241 42.84 42.56 -8.17
C LYS A 241 43.62 43.79 -7.68
N ASP A 242 44.08 43.69 -6.42
CA ASP A 242 45.46 43.90 -5.91
C ASP A 242 45.41 44.29 -4.42
N GLU A 243 46.30 43.95 -3.49
CA GLU A 243 47.43 43.01 -3.33
C GLU A 243 47.86 43.07 -1.84
N LYS A 244 48.56 42.03 -1.35
CA LYS A 244 49.49 41.92 -0.19
C LYS A 244 49.04 41.34 1.16
N ALA A 245 49.46 40.07 1.33
CA ALA A 245 50.35 39.50 2.36
C ALA A 245 50.23 39.94 3.84
N ASP A 246 49.99 38.98 4.73
CA ASP A 246 51.03 38.38 5.59
C ASP A 246 50.53 37.08 6.24
N ALA A 247 51.44 36.14 6.54
CA ALA A 247 51.17 34.89 7.27
C ALA A 247 51.66 35.04 8.74
N PRO A 248 51.17 34.23 9.70
CA PRO A 248 51.89 32.97 9.96
C PRO A 248 51.04 31.77 10.44
N LYS A 249 51.69 30.60 10.37
CA LYS A 249 51.33 29.20 10.71
C LYS A 249 50.92 29.03 12.19
N GLU A 250 50.10 28.06 12.62
CA GLU A 250 50.41 26.61 12.80
C GLU A 250 49.14 25.83 13.31
N PRO A 251 49.15 24.49 13.59
CA PRO A 251 48.19 23.52 13.03
C PRO A 251 47.16 22.96 14.02
N VAL A 252 46.05 22.37 13.53
CA VAL A 252 45.16 21.53 14.36
C VAL A 252 44.75 20.24 13.64
N LYS A 253 44.71 19.19 14.48
CA LYS A 253 44.67 17.75 14.28
C LYS A 253 43.41 17.18 13.61
N THR A 254 43.65 16.03 12.98
CA THR A 254 42.74 14.93 12.65
C THR A 254 41.90 14.48 13.84
N GLY A 255 40.62 14.22 13.60
CA GLY A 255 39.71 13.50 14.50
C GLY A 255 38.49 13.00 13.74
N GLU A 256 38.40 11.68 13.57
CA GLU A 256 37.24 10.94 13.05
C GLU A 256 35.98 11.20 13.89
N GLN A 257 34.83 11.30 13.23
CA GLN A 257 33.52 11.00 13.83
C GLN A 257 32.67 10.19 12.85
N GLU A 258 32.37 8.96 13.28
CA GLU A 258 31.33 8.05 12.77
C GLU A 258 29.91 8.64 12.97
N PRO A 259 28.90 8.12 12.25
CA PRO A 259 27.55 8.70 12.22
C PRO A 259 26.69 8.28 13.40
N ASP A 260 25.92 9.25 13.92
CA ASP A 260 24.98 9.08 15.01
C ASP A 260 23.84 8.11 14.67
N ARG A 261 23.58 7.22 15.61
CA ARG A 261 22.48 6.25 15.65
C ARG A 261 21.23 6.92 16.22
N VAL A 262 20.09 6.62 15.62
CA VAL A 262 18.74 6.94 16.11
C VAL A 262 18.46 6.16 17.40
N PRO A 263 17.95 6.77 18.48
CA PRO A 263 17.33 6.04 19.57
C PRO A 263 15.82 5.86 19.35
N ALA A 264 15.36 4.66 19.68
CA ALA A 264 13.98 4.21 19.73
C ALA A 264 13.37 4.39 21.14
N ASP A 265 12.04 4.24 21.18
CA ASP A 265 11.12 4.06 22.32
C ASP A 265 10.72 5.28 23.18
N ALA A 266 9.42 5.62 23.08
CA ALA A 266 8.61 6.05 24.21
C ALA A 266 7.17 5.52 24.01
N GLN A 267 6.75 4.66 24.94
CA GLN A 267 5.38 4.18 25.11
C GLN A 267 4.61 5.23 25.94
N GLU A 268 3.40 5.62 25.51
CA GLU A 268 2.43 6.23 26.42
C GLU A 268 1.04 5.60 26.27
N GLU A 269 0.51 5.25 27.43
CA GLU A 269 -0.74 4.56 27.73
C GLU A 269 -1.71 5.61 28.32
N VAL A 270 -2.95 5.74 27.84
CA VAL A 270 -4.00 6.52 28.55
C VAL A 270 -5.39 5.87 28.43
N THR A 271 -6.12 6.06 29.52
CA THR A 271 -7.23 5.33 30.14
C THR A 271 -8.65 5.69 29.68
N MET A 272 -9.58 4.79 30.00
CA MET A 272 -11.04 4.85 29.76
C MET A 272 -11.75 6.01 30.45
N VAL A 273 -12.75 6.62 29.78
CA VAL A 273 -13.92 7.24 30.42
C VAL A 273 -15.22 6.95 29.64
N LYS A 274 -16.26 6.53 30.36
CA LYS A 274 -17.70 6.57 29.98
C LYS A 274 -18.47 7.19 31.18
N PRO A 275 -19.76 7.55 31.07
CA PRO A 275 -20.47 8.34 30.05
C PRO A 275 -21.35 9.46 30.68
N GLY A 276 -21.80 10.47 29.91
CA GLY A 276 -22.89 11.34 30.39
C GLY A 276 -23.10 12.66 29.64
N GLN A 277 -24.17 12.68 28.83
CA GLN A 277 -25.07 13.78 28.47
C GLN A 277 -24.59 15.04 27.70
N ASP A 278 -25.35 15.29 26.62
CA ASP A 278 -25.64 16.55 25.91
C ASP A 278 -24.48 17.38 25.39
N VAL A 279 -24.14 17.23 24.09
CA VAL A 279 -23.35 18.27 23.40
C VAL A 279 -23.75 18.50 21.94
N LYS A 280 -23.77 19.80 21.61
CA LYS A 280 -24.16 20.49 20.36
C LYS A 280 -23.32 20.08 19.13
N PRO A 281 -23.71 20.46 17.90
CA PRO A 281 -23.15 19.95 16.63
C PRO A 281 -21.63 20.07 16.42
N HIS A 282 -20.92 20.86 17.22
CA HIS A 282 -19.46 21.00 17.17
C HIS A 282 -18.69 19.78 17.74
N ASP A 283 -19.37 18.81 18.35
CA ASP A 283 -18.73 17.67 19.03
C ASP A 283 -18.59 16.38 18.21
N LEU A 284 -18.93 16.42 16.92
CA LEU A 284 -18.83 15.23 16.05
C LEU A 284 -17.41 14.95 15.54
N VAL A 285 -16.51 15.92 15.59
CA VAL A 285 -15.11 15.76 15.12
C VAL A 285 -14.22 15.11 16.17
N LYS A 286 -14.46 15.34 17.47
CA LYS A 286 -13.68 14.72 18.55
C LYS A 286 -13.90 13.22 18.70
N LYS A 287 -15.03 12.70 18.20
CA LYS A 287 -15.35 11.27 18.25
C LYS A 287 -14.70 10.45 17.13
N ALA A 288 -14.08 11.10 16.15
CA ALA A 288 -13.38 10.42 15.07
C ALA A 288 -11.95 10.00 15.47
N GLY A 289 -11.37 10.62 16.49
CA GLY A 289 -9.97 10.46 16.93
C GLY A 289 -9.66 9.25 17.80
N GLU A 290 -10.64 8.44 18.20
CA GLU A 290 -10.40 7.15 18.86
C GLU A 290 -10.38 6.03 17.82
N ILE A 291 -9.37 6.02 16.95
CA ILE A 291 -9.02 4.84 16.18
C ILE A 291 -7.56 4.55 16.46
N ASP A 292 -7.35 3.51 17.25
CA ASP A 292 -6.04 2.96 17.51
C ASP A 292 -5.36 2.66 16.16
N ALA A 293 -4.36 3.47 15.85
CA ALA A 293 -3.50 3.35 14.69
C ALA A 293 -2.37 2.32 14.92
N SER A 294 -2.40 1.57 16.03
CA SER A 294 -1.52 0.45 16.36
C SER A 294 -1.84 -0.80 15.54
N SER A 295 -1.61 -0.72 14.24
CA SER A 295 -1.17 -1.88 13.48
C SER A 295 -0.02 -1.41 12.61
N SER A 296 1.19 -1.57 13.13
CA SER A 296 2.40 -1.40 12.33
C SER A 296 2.27 -2.18 11.02
N PRO A 297 2.71 -1.63 9.88
CA PRO A 297 2.86 -2.43 8.68
C PRO A 297 3.70 -3.66 9.03
N PRO A 298 3.38 -4.86 8.50
CA PRO A 298 4.16 -6.04 8.77
C PRO A 298 5.59 -5.77 8.35
N ALA A 299 6.51 -5.81 9.32
CA ALA A 299 7.93 -5.75 9.06
C ALA A 299 8.23 -6.76 7.97
N ALA A 300 8.81 -6.29 6.86
CA ALA A 300 9.15 -7.11 5.73
C ALA A 300 9.90 -8.35 6.25
N ALA A 301 9.29 -9.53 6.08
CA ALA A 301 9.82 -10.78 6.59
C ALA A 301 11.29 -10.90 6.17
N SER A 302 12.17 -10.81 7.17
CA SER A 302 13.56 -11.21 7.08
C SER A 302 13.62 -12.65 7.54
N LYS A 303 13.70 -13.57 6.59
CA LYS A 303 14.28 -14.90 6.72
C LYS A 303 14.54 -15.47 5.33
#